data_AF-A0A2S6GVR0-F1
#
_entry.id   AF-A0A2S6GVR0-F1
#
_cell.length_a   1.000
_cell.length_b   1.000
_cell.length_c   1.000
_cell.angle_alpha   90.00
_cell.angle_beta   90.00
_cell.angle_gamma   90.00
#
_symmetry.space_group_name_H-M   'P 1'
#
loop_
_entity.id
_entity.type
_entity.pdbx_description
1 polymer ?
#
loop_
_entity_poly.entity_id
_entity_poly.type
_entity_poly.pdbx_seq_one_letter_code
_entity_poly.pdbx_strand_id
1 'polypeptide(L)'
;MSKKQWRIDQYLDKSREGAYLYGNMICLLAAYLKSLESDFYDLIAFSIMPNHVHLLFTQKTGLSCLMQKLKGESAILLNQALGRQGKFWQKDYYDKQICDERHYCIAYEYIKNNALKAGLKDADKRFYGIHEEPQL
;
A
#
# COMPACT_ATOMS: atom_id res chain seq x y z
N MET A 1 6.36 -3.37 -15.66
CA MET A 1 6.41 -4.21 -14.45
C MET A 1 7.35 -5.41 -14.66
N SER A 2 8.05 -5.86 -13.61
CA SER A 2 8.90 -7.07 -13.69
C SER A 2 8.05 -8.35 -13.61
N LYS A 3 8.48 -9.43 -14.28
CA LYS A 3 7.85 -10.77 -14.17
C LYS A 3 7.78 -11.28 -12.73
N LYS A 4 8.75 -10.90 -11.88
CA LYS A 4 8.80 -11.31 -10.47
C LYS A 4 7.71 -10.64 -9.62
N GLN A 5 7.57 -9.32 -9.75
CA GLN A 5 6.53 -8.53 -9.05
C GLN A 5 5.14 -9.05 -9.40
N TRP A 6 4.86 -9.23 -10.69
CA TRP A 6 3.56 -9.71 -11.15
C TRP A 6 3.19 -11.09 -10.58
N ARG A 7 4.15 -12.01 -10.44
CA ARG A 7 3.91 -13.33 -9.83
C ARG A 7 3.58 -13.24 -8.34
N ILE A 8 4.23 -12.33 -7.62
CA ILE A 8 3.96 -12.09 -6.19
C ILE A 8 2.55 -11.52 -6.04
N ASP A 9 2.21 -10.50 -6.82
CA ASP A 9 0.92 -9.85 -6.74
C ASP A 9 -0.22 -10.83 -7.10
N GLN A 10 -0.06 -11.62 -8.17
CA GLN A 10 -1.03 -12.67 -8.51
C GLN A 10 -1.23 -13.74 -7.43
N TYR A 11 -0.17 -14.06 -6.69
CA TYR A 11 -0.25 -15.00 -5.58
C TYR A 11 -1.02 -14.37 -4.41
N LEU A 12 -0.70 -13.12 -4.07
CA LEU A 12 -1.34 -12.38 -2.98
C LEU A 12 -2.83 -12.12 -3.27
N ASP A 13 -3.19 -11.73 -4.48
CA ASP A 13 -4.58 -11.44 -4.86
C ASP A 13 -5.53 -12.64 -4.70
N LYS A 14 -5.00 -13.87 -4.84
CA LYS A 14 -5.78 -15.11 -4.72
C LYS A 14 -5.81 -15.66 -3.29
N SER A 15 -4.90 -15.20 -2.43
CA SER A 15 -4.80 -15.69 -1.06
C SER A 15 -5.78 -14.97 -0.14
N ARG A 16 -6.50 -15.74 0.68
CA ARG A 16 -7.30 -15.20 1.80
C ARG A 16 -6.49 -15.11 3.09
N GLU A 17 -5.30 -15.68 3.13
CA GLU A 17 -4.43 -15.55 4.30
C GLU A 17 -3.95 -14.11 4.45
N GLY A 18 -3.91 -13.62 5.69
CA GLY A 18 -3.47 -12.25 5.96
C GLY A 18 -4.47 -11.16 5.55
N ALA A 19 -5.68 -11.53 5.08
CA ALA A 19 -6.67 -10.57 4.60
C ALA A 19 -7.37 -9.89 5.77
N TYR A 20 -6.81 -8.76 6.23
CA TYR A 20 -7.29 -8.01 7.41
C TYR A 20 -7.69 -6.57 7.07
N LEU A 21 -7.38 -6.09 5.86
CA LEU A 21 -7.57 -4.70 5.44
C LEU A 21 -8.94 -4.52 4.77
N TYR A 22 -9.98 -4.61 5.60
CA TYR A 22 -11.37 -4.41 5.21
C TYR A 22 -12.04 -3.32 6.05
N GLY A 23 -13.07 -2.69 5.49
CA GLY A 23 -13.88 -1.69 6.19
C GLY A 23 -13.03 -0.57 6.80
N ASN A 24 -13.22 -0.31 8.10
CA ASN A 24 -12.53 0.76 8.81
C ASN A 24 -10.99 0.63 8.82
N MET A 25 -10.45 -0.57 8.62
CA MET A 25 -8.99 -0.77 8.58
C MET A 25 -8.35 -0.09 7.35
N ILE A 26 -9.10 0.03 6.25
CA ILE A 26 -8.66 0.73 5.04
C ILE A 26 -8.48 2.22 5.37
N CYS A 27 -9.50 2.84 5.98
CA CYS A 27 -9.45 4.24 6.37
C CYS A 27 -8.34 4.51 7.41
N LEU A 28 -8.21 3.62 8.39
CA LEU A 28 -7.19 3.72 9.44
C LEU A 28 -5.77 3.69 8.86
N LEU A 29 -5.50 2.72 7.96
CA LEU A 29 -4.20 2.61 7.32
C LEU A 29 -3.95 3.76 6.34
N ALA A 30 -4.94 4.17 5.55
CA ALA A 30 -4.85 5.31 4.65
C ALA A 30 -4.49 6.61 5.40
N ALA A 31 -5.15 6.88 6.52
CA ALA A 31 -4.85 8.04 7.36
C ALA A 31 -3.43 7.98 7.93
N TYR A 32 -3.01 6.80 8.40
CA TYR A 32 -1.64 6.59 8.88
C TYR A 32 -0.60 6.84 7.77
N LEU A 33 -0.80 6.27 6.57
CA LEU A 33 0.12 6.49 5.44
C LEU A 33 0.22 7.97 5.04
N LYS A 34 -0.88 8.72 5.09
CA LYS A 34 -0.85 10.17 4.83
C LYS A 34 -0.11 10.94 5.93
N SER A 35 -0.22 10.51 7.19
CA SER A 35 0.46 11.16 8.32
C SER A 35 1.99 11.09 8.26
N LEU A 36 2.56 10.14 7.53
CA LEU A 36 4.02 10.01 7.36
C LEU A 36 4.61 10.97 6.31
N GLU A 37 3.77 11.64 5.53
CA GLU A 37 4.20 12.42 4.37
C GLU A 37 5.09 13.63 4.72
N SER A 38 4.83 14.30 5.85
CA SER A 38 5.63 15.46 6.24
C SER A 38 7.11 15.10 6.46
N ASP A 39 7.36 13.91 7.02
CA ASP A 39 8.65 13.57 7.60
C ASP A 39 9.42 12.52 6.78
N PHE A 40 8.74 11.64 6.04
CA PHE A 40 9.37 10.44 5.49
C PHE A 40 9.40 10.35 3.96
N TYR A 41 8.37 10.83 3.26
CA TYR A 41 8.25 10.74 1.80
C TYR A 41 7.19 11.72 1.26
N ASP A 42 7.21 12.07 -0.02
CA ASP A 42 6.05 12.68 -0.69
C ASP A 42 5.16 11.58 -1.27
N LEU A 43 3.89 11.54 -0.87
CA LEU A 43 2.99 10.45 -1.25
C LEU A 43 2.42 10.72 -2.65
N ILE A 44 2.63 9.80 -3.58
CA ILE A 44 2.11 9.94 -4.94
C ILE A 44 0.84 9.12 -5.12
N ALA A 45 0.87 7.86 -4.70
CA ALA A 45 -0.28 6.97 -4.78
C ALA A 45 -0.17 5.79 -3.81
N PHE A 46 -1.31 5.23 -3.42
CA PHE A 46 -1.36 3.91 -2.80
C PHE A 46 -2.56 3.09 -3.25
N SER A 47 -2.45 1.77 -3.15
CA SER A 47 -3.59 0.85 -3.22
C SER A 47 -3.56 -0.11 -2.04
N ILE A 48 -4.62 -0.12 -1.23
CA ILE A 48 -4.76 -0.97 -0.05
C ILE A 48 -5.56 -2.22 -0.43
N MET A 49 -4.85 -3.31 -0.65
CA MET A 49 -5.42 -4.63 -0.93
C MET A 49 -5.78 -5.33 0.37
N PRO A 50 -6.63 -6.37 0.36
CA PRO A 50 -7.04 -7.04 1.58
C PRO A 50 -5.90 -7.55 2.47
N ASN A 51 -4.79 -7.99 1.87
CA ASN A 51 -3.65 -8.61 2.56
C ASN A 51 -2.30 -7.94 2.28
N HIS A 52 -2.25 -6.90 1.45
CA HIS A 52 -1.01 -6.18 1.12
C HIS A 52 -1.29 -4.74 0.69
N VAL A 53 -0.25 -3.94 0.48
CA VAL A 53 -0.36 -2.54 0.07
C VAL A 53 0.67 -2.25 -1.02
N HIS A 54 0.26 -1.52 -2.05
CA HIS A 54 1.17 -0.90 -3.00
C HIS A 54 1.34 0.59 -2.68
N LEU A 55 2.58 1.07 -2.67
CA LEU A 55 2.93 2.46 -2.41
C LEU A 55 3.78 3.00 -3.56
N LEU A 56 3.50 4.22 -3.98
CA LEU A 56 4.34 5.03 -4.87
C LEU A 56 4.57 6.37 -4.18
N PHE A 57 5.84 6.73 -4.02
CA PHE A 57 6.25 7.92 -3.29
C PHE A 57 7.63 8.39 -3.72
N THR A 58 7.92 9.66 -3.44
CA THR A 58 9.26 10.22 -3.53
C THR A 58 9.93 10.13 -2.16
N GLN A 59 11.04 9.43 -2.07
CA GLN A 59 11.72 9.13 -0.81
C GLN A 59 12.42 10.38 -0.23
N LYS A 60 12.15 10.74 1.03
CA LYS A 60 12.89 11.79 1.77
C LYS A 60 13.92 11.23 2.75
N THR A 61 13.66 10.04 3.29
CA THR A 61 14.51 9.36 4.29
C THR A 61 14.96 7.99 3.78
N GLY A 62 15.94 7.34 4.41
CA GLY A 62 16.37 6.00 3.98
C GLY A 62 15.23 4.96 3.98
N LEU A 63 15.08 4.20 2.88
CA LEU A 63 13.98 3.23 2.71
C LEU A 63 13.85 2.24 3.87
N SER A 64 14.97 1.76 4.42
CA SER A 64 14.98 0.85 5.58
C SER A 64 14.35 1.50 6.82
N CYS A 65 14.69 2.77 7.10
CA CYS A 65 14.14 3.54 8.21
C CYS A 65 12.63 3.74 8.04
N LEU A 66 12.22 4.18 6.84
CA LEU A 66 10.81 4.32 6.49
C LEU A 66 10.04 3.00 6.67
N MET A 67 10.55 1.89 6.11
CA MET A 67 9.85 0.60 6.19
C MET A 67 9.77 0.08 7.62
N GLN A 68 10.79 0.32 8.46
CA GLN A 68 10.74 -0.02 9.88
C GLN A 68 9.64 0.76 10.61
N LYS A 69 9.59 2.08 10.43
CA LYS A 69 8.57 2.94 11.02
C LYS A 69 7.17 2.56 10.55
N LEU A 70 6.97 2.53 9.23
CA LEU A 70 5.69 2.25 8.58
C LEU A 70 5.15 0.89 9.03
N LYS A 71 5.94 -0.18 8.89
CA LYS A 71 5.47 -1.54 9.25
C LYS A 71 5.33 -1.70 10.76
N GLY A 72 6.18 -1.07 11.56
CA GLY A 72 6.13 -1.16 13.02
C GLY A 72 4.86 -0.55 13.59
N GLU A 73 4.63 0.74 13.34
CA GLU A 73 3.52 1.44 13.97
C GLU A 73 2.17 1.06 13.36
N SER A 74 2.10 0.87 12.03
CA SER A 74 0.85 0.38 11.43
C SER A 74 0.49 -1.01 11.93
N ALA A 75 1.46 -1.89 12.20
CA ALA A 75 1.16 -3.19 12.78
C ALA A 75 0.57 -3.07 14.19
N ILE A 76 1.10 -2.17 15.02
CA ILE A 76 0.56 -1.90 16.36
C ILE A 76 -0.86 -1.37 16.25
N LEU A 77 -1.06 -0.34 15.42
CA LEU A 77 -2.34 0.32 15.19
C LEU A 77 -3.42 -0.66 14.70
N LEU A 78 -3.10 -1.45 13.68
CA LEU A 78 -4.03 -2.41 13.08
C LEU A 78 -4.32 -3.58 14.02
N ASN A 79 -3.32 -4.09 14.73
CA ASN A 79 -3.54 -5.15 15.72
C ASN A 79 -4.46 -4.66 16.85
N GLN A 80 -4.24 -3.45 17.38
CA GLN A 80 -5.10 -2.87 18.41
C GLN A 80 -6.54 -2.74 17.91
N ALA A 81 -6.73 -2.17 16.71
CA ALA A 81 -8.05 -1.98 16.12
C ALA A 81 -8.78 -3.29 15.82
N LEU A 82 -8.04 -4.38 15.56
CA LEU A 82 -8.59 -5.72 15.30
C LEU A 82 -8.68 -6.60 16.57
N GLY A 83 -8.25 -6.12 17.73
CA GLY A 83 -8.17 -6.94 18.95
C GLY A 83 -7.18 -8.10 18.84
N ARG A 84 -6.15 -7.97 18.00
CA ARG A 84 -5.13 -8.99 17.72
C ARG A 84 -3.80 -8.65 18.38
N GLN A 85 -2.93 -9.64 18.45
CA GLN A 85 -1.54 -9.50 18.89
C GLN A 85 -0.61 -10.26 17.96
N GLY A 86 0.68 -9.90 17.97
CA GLY A 86 1.72 -10.55 17.18
C GLY A 86 2.03 -9.83 15.86
N LYS A 87 2.63 -10.56 14.91
CA LYS A 87 3.08 -10.00 13.63
C LYS A 87 1.90 -9.72 12.71
N PHE A 88 1.85 -8.50 12.17
CA PHE A 88 0.84 -8.12 11.18
C PHE A 88 1.40 -8.23 9.75
N TRP A 89 2.56 -7.62 9.50
CA TRP A 89 3.21 -7.65 8.18
C TRP A 89 4.21 -8.80 8.05
N GLN A 90 4.39 -9.30 6.83
CA GLN A 90 5.54 -10.15 6.49
C GLN A 90 6.85 -9.40 6.80
N LYS A 91 7.93 -10.11 7.12
CA LYS A 91 9.25 -9.51 7.41
C LYS A 91 9.77 -8.67 6.24
N ASP A 92 9.73 -9.22 5.03
CA ASP A 92 10.30 -8.57 3.84
C ASP A 92 9.30 -7.63 3.16
N TYR A 93 9.80 -6.83 2.22
CA TYR A 93 9.02 -5.98 1.32
C TYR A 93 9.64 -6.05 -0.08
N TYR A 94 8.87 -5.65 -1.08
CA TYR A 94 9.36 -5.52 -2.45
C TYR A 94 9.40 -4.04 -2.81
N ASP A 95 10.57 -3.57 -3.23
CA ASP A 95 10.77 -2.21 -3.73
C ASP A 95 11.35 -2.22 -5.15
N LYS A 96 11.11 -1.13 -5.86
CA LYS A 96 11.68 -0.88 -7.18
C LYS A 96 11.82 0.62 -7.42
N GLN A 97 13.02 1.06 -7.77
CA GLN A 97 13.25 2.45 -8.16
C GLN A 97 12.59 2.77 -9.51
N ILE A 98 11.93 3.93 -9.57
CA ILE A 98 11.38 4.49 -10.80
C ILE A 98 12.46 5.36 -11.45
N CYS A 99 12.83 5.05 -12.70
CA CYS A 99 13.99 5.63 -13.38
C CYS A 99 13.62 6.60 -14.51
N ASP A 100 12.36 6.55 -14.98
CA ASP A 100 11.87 7.37 -16.07
C ASP A 100 10.35 7.57 -15.96
N GLU A 101 9.85 8.55 -16.70
CA GLU A 101 8.44 8.94 -16.72
C GLU A 101 7.53 7.80 -17.21
N ARG A 102 7.98 7.02 -18.19
CA ARG A 102 7.21 5.88 -18.69
C ARG A 102 6.99 4.83 -17.60
N HIS A 103 8.03 4.54 -16.81
CA HIS A 103 7.98 3.61 -15.69
C HIS A 103 7.10 4.17 -14.58
N TYR A 104 7.15 5.49 -14.34
CA TYR A 104 6.25 6.18 -13.43
C TYR A 104 4.78 5.98 -13.83
N CYS A 105 4.41 6.30 -15.09
CA CYS A 105 3.03 6.16 -15.57
C CYS A 105 2.55 4.71 -15.46
N ILE A 106 3.39 3.74 -15.81
CA ILE A 106 3.05 2.31 -15.68
C ILE A 106 2.82 1.93 -14.22
N ALA A 107 3.65 2.41 -13.29
CA ALA A 107 3.51 2.12 -11.87
C ALA A 107 2.24 2.77 -11.30
N TYR A 108 1.97 4.03 -11.62
CA TYR A 108 0.79 4.75 -11.19
C TYR A 108 -0.49 4.06 -11.68
N GLU A 109 -0.59 3.79 -12.99
CA GLU A 109 -1.74 3.09 -13.58
C GLU A 109 -1.92 1.67 -13.02
N TYR A 110 -0.82 1.00 -12.71
CA TYR A 110 -0.89 -0.31 -12.06
C TYR A 110 -1.55 -0.22 -10.68
N ILE A 111 -1.08 0.71 -9.83
CA ILE A 111 -1.57 0.90 -8.46
C ILE A 111 -3.04 1.34 -8.49
N LYS A 112 -3.38 2.30 -9.36
CA LYS A 112 -4.75 2.79 -9.57
C LYS A 112 -5.74 1.67 -9.86
N ASN A 113 -5.38 0.79 -10.79
CA ASN A 113 -6.29 -0.23 -11.27
C ASN A 113 -6.20 -1.56 -10.50
N ASN A 114 -5.37 -1.65 -9.44
CA ASN A 114 -5.09 -2.93 -8.79
C ASN A 114 -6.34 -3.52 -8.11
N ALA A 115 -6.98 -2.75 -7.22
CA ALA A 115 -8.21 -3.17 -6.54
C ALA A 115 -9.36 -3.48 -7.53
N LEU A 116 -9.47 -2.70 -8.61
CA LEU A 116 -10.45 -2.93 -9.68
C LEU A 116 -10.18 -4.26 -10.40
N LYS A 117 -8.93 -4.52 -10.79
CA LYS A 117 -8.54 -5.77 -11.46
C LYS A 117 -8.69 -7.00 -10.58
N ALA A 118 -8.56 -6.84 -9.26
CA ALA A 118 -8.85 -7.89 -8.29
C ALA A 118 -10.35 -8.09 -8.01
N GLY A 119 -11.24 -7.28 -8.63
CA GLY A 119 -12.69 -7.42 -8.48
C GLY A 119 -13.22 -7.00 -7.11
N LEU A 120 -12.51 -6.11 -6.41
CA LEU A 120 -12.94 -5.61 -5.11
C LEU A 120 -14.08 -4.60 -5.28
N LYS A 121 -15.20 -4.84 -4.59
CA LYS A 121 -16.41 -3.99 -4.69
C LYS A 121 -16.21 -2.58 -4.11
N ASP A 122 -15.23 -2.43 -3.24
CA ASP A 122 -14.83 -1.19 -2.55
C ASP A 122 -13.53 -0.61 -3.13
N ALA A 123 -13.24 -0.87 -4.41
CA ALA A 123 -12.00 -0.44 -5.06
C ALA A 123 -11.80 1.08 -5.06
N ASP A 124 -12.89 1.85 -5.12
CA ASP A 124 -12.93 3.31 -5.00
C ASP A 124 -12.33 3.79 -3.67
N LYS A 125 -12.56 3.06 -2.58
CA LYS A 125 -12.08 3.41 -1.23
C LYS A 125 -10.66 2.93 -0.95
N ARG A 126 -10.10 2.09 -1.83
CA ARG A 126 -8.79 1.45 -1.65
C ARG A 126 -7.66 2.20 -2.33
N PHE A 127 -7.98 3.14 -3.20
CA PHE A 127 -7.00 3.89 -3.97
C PHE A 127 -6.92 5.35 -3.52
N TYR A 128 -5.70 5.87 -3.53
CA TYR A 128 -5.41 7.30 -3.48
C TYR A 128 -4.35 7.60 -4.52
N GLY A 129 -4.47 8.74 -5.19
CA GLY A 129 -3.45 9.23 -6.12
C GLY A 129 -3.54 10.74 -6.29
N ILE A 130 -2.39 11.40 -6.41
CA ILE A 130 -2.30 12.87 -6.54
C ILE A 130 -2.94 13.44 -7.82
N HIS A 131 -3.16 12.59 -8.83
CA HIS A 131 -3.78 12.98 -10.10
C HIS A 131 -5.28 12.69 -10.15
N GLU A 132 -5.87 12.22 -9.05
CA GLU A 132 -7.31 11.99 -8.96
C GLU A 132 -7.99 13.12 -8.17
N GLU A 133 -9.26 13.37 -8.50
CA GLU A 133 -10.07 14.26 -7.68
C GLU A 133 -10.24 13.68 -6.26
N PRO A 134 -10.20 14.52 -5.20
CA PRO A 134 -10.43 14.06 -3.85
C PRO A 134 -11.82 13.42 -3.75
N GLN A 135 -11.90 12.13 -3.42
CA GLN A 135 -13.19 11.54 -3.03
C GLN A 135 -13.56 12.07 -1.64
N LEU A 136 -14.52 13.00 -1.62
CA LEU A 136 -15.15 13.56 -0.41
C LEU A 136 -16.13 12.56 0.21
#